data_AF-A0AAJ0GCA0-F1
#
_entry.id   AF-A0AAJ0GCA0-F1
#
_cell.length_a   1.000
_cell.length_b   1.000
_cell.length_c   1.000
_cell.angle_alpha   90.00
_cell.angle_beta   90.00
_cell.angle_gamma   90.00
#
_symmetry.space_group_name_H-M   'P 1'
#
loop_
_entity.id
_entity.type
_entity.pdbx_description
1 polymer ?
#
loop_
_entity_poly.entity_id
_entity_poly.type
_entity_poly.pdbx_seq_one_letter_code
_entity_poly.pdbx_strand_id
1 'polypeptide(L)'
;MVRLKHRYLLVNILYPENAASSATKPKIKDEVPYTVQFHQPTSDRIDARSLTQMIRSGVAELFGDYGSGMVAASLQIKYFSPATSTAIIRVARDHYRLVWAALTFTTKLPHPANQACVFQVVRVSGTIKKAEEEAIRRAQRSIRQAQRQGGLKSATPAPDAAVAATRTSVDAMDVDDRFAHGIDDADEDGDEDEDD
;
A
#
# COMPACT_ATOMS: atom_id res chain seq x y z
N MET A 1 0.04 -19.00 28.29
CA MET A 1 -0.16 -17.53 28.40
C MET A 1 -0.69 -17.01 27.06
N VAL A 2 -1.93 -16.51 27.01
CA VAL A 2 -2.63 -16.14 25.76
C VAL A 2 -2.47 -14.63 25.50
N ARG A 3 -2.25 -14.24 24.23
CA ARG A 3 -2.17 -12.83 23.81
C ARG A 3 -3.01 -12.57 22.56
N LEU A 4 -3.68 -11.42 22.50
CA LEU A 4 -4.39 -10.95 21.31
C LEU A 4 -3.41 -10.72 20.16
N LYS A 5 -3.75 -11.25 18.98
CA LYS A 5 -2.95 -11.14 17.76
C LYS A 5 -3.54 -10.08 16.84
N HIS A 6 -2.66 -9.29 16.24
CA HIS A 6 -3.04 -8.23 15.31
C HIS A 6 -2.37 -8.43 13.95
N ARG A 7 -3.01 -7.85 12.93
CA ARG A 7 -2.46 -7.69 11.60
C ARG A 7 -2.35 -6.20 11.27
N TYR A 8 -1.31 -5.85 10.54
CA TYR A 8 -1.00 -4.51 10.07
C TYR A 8 -1.10 -4.51 8.56
N LEU A 9 -2.05 -3.72 8.04
CA LEU A 9 -2.26 -3.51 6.62
C LEU A 9 -1.47 -2.27 6.20
N LEU A 10 -0.54 -2.43 5.26
CA LEU A 10 0.10 -1.33 4.55
C LEU A 10 -0.75 -1.00 3.33
N VAL A 11 -1.27 0.21 3.28
CA VAL A 11 -2.21 0.67 2.27
C VAL A 11 -1.67 1.90 1.56
N ASN A 12 -1.90 1.96 0.25
CA ASN A 12 -1.55 3.08 -0.60
C ASN A 12 -2.81 3.61 -1.30
N ILE A 13 -2.96 4.92 -1.38
CA ILE A 13 -4.09 5.57 -2.05
C ILE A 13 -3.62 6.05 -3.42
N LEU A 14 -4.35 5.65 -4.45
CA LEU A 14 -4.03 5.90 -5.86
C LEU A 14 -5.08 6.81 -6.49
N TYR A 15 -4.64 7.65 -7.41
CA TYR A 15 -5.48 8.69 -8.04
C TYR A 15 -5.49 8.57 -9.57
N PRO A 16 -6.31 7.67 -10.14
CA PRO A 16 -6.33 7.47 -11.59
C PRO A 16 -6.98 8.63 -12.38
N GLU A 17 -8.01 9.30 -11.84
CA GLU A 17 -8.77 10.30 -12.60
C GLU A 17 -7.99 11.59 -12.91
N ASN A 18 -7.00 11.95 -12.10
CA ASN A 18 -6.11 13.08 -12.42
C ASN A 18 -5.15 12.77 -13.59
N ALA A 19 -4.95 11.49 -13.94
CA ALA A 19 -4.25 11.11 -15.16
C ALA A 19 -5.19 11.14 -16.38
N ALA A 20 -6.49 10.83 -16.19
CA ALA A 20 -7.49 10.81 -17.26
C ALA A 20 -7.98 12.22 -17.67
N SER A 21 -8.00 13.19 -16.77
CA SER A 21 -8.30 14.59 -17.12
C SER A 21 -7.23 15.25 -18.01
N SER A 22 -6.05 14.65 -18.12
CA SER A 22 -5.01 15.00 -19.11
C SER A 22 -5.20 14.33 -20.48
N ALA A 23 -6.25 13.51 -20.68
CA ALA A 23 -6.52 12.82 -21.96
C ALA A 23 -7.09 13.73 -23.07
N THR A 24 -7.35 15.01 -22.80
CA THR A 24 -7.61 15.99 -23.86
C THR A 24 -6.27 16.56 -24.36
N LYS A 25 -5.65 15.87 -25.33
CA LYS A 25 -4.47 16.29 -26.14
C LYS A 25 -3.43 17.15 -25.39
N PRO A 26 -2.36 16.56 -24.82
CA PRO A 26 -1.33 17.35 -24.17
C PRO A 26 -0.48 18.12 -25.21
N LYS A 27 -0.36 19.44 -24.99
CA LYS A 27 0.64 20.27 -25.65
C LYS A 27 1.98 20.04 -24.96
N ILE A 28 2.92 19.51 -25.73
CA ILE A 28 4.34 19.28 -25.44
C ILE A 28 4.96 20.46 -24.67
N LYS A 29 5.43 20.23 -23.43
CA LYS A 29 6.73 20.68 -22.91
C LYS A 29 7.10 20.24 -21.47
N ASP A 30 6.16 19.91 -20.59
CA ASP A 30 6.46 19.51 -19.17
C ASP A 30 5.63 18.30 -18.69
N GLU A 31 5.71 17.14 -19.36
CA GLU A 31 4.97 15.94 -18.92
C GLU A 31 5.71 15.17 -17.83
N VAL A 32 5.25 15.30 -16.59
CA VAL A 32 5.64 14.39 -15.49
C VAL A 32 5.26 12.96 -15.86
N PRO A 33 6.16 11.96 -15.65
CA PRO A 33 5.90 10.58 -16.04
C PRO A 33 4.63 10.04 -15.37
N TYR A 34 3.89 9.19 -16.08
CA TYR A 34 2.61 8.61 -15.64
C TYR A 34 2.69 7.95 -14.25
N THR A 35 3.83 7.34 -13.92
CA THR A 35 4.12 6.75 -12.60
C THR A 35 4.02 7.77 -11.46
N VAL A 36 4.42 9.02 -11.70
CA VAL A 36 4.36 10.12 -10.71
C VAL A 36 2.94 10.69 -10.62
N GLN A 37 2.22 10.76 -11.74
CA GLN A 37 0.82 11.21 -11.76
C GLN A 37 -0.10 10.26 -10.99
N PHE A 38 0.16 8.96 -11.05
CA PHE A 38 -0.63 7.94 -10.36
C PHE A 38 -0.45 7.95 -8.83
N HIS A 39 0.72 8.41 -8.35
CA HIS A 39 1.11 8.48 -6.94
C HIS A 39 1.05 9.90 -6.37
N GLN A 40 0.10 10.72 -6.83
CA GLN A 40 -0.07 12.08 -6.33
C GLN A 40 -0.34 12.12 -4.82
N PRO A 41 0.10 13.19 -4.13
CA PRO A 41 -0.15 13.37 -2.71
C PRO A 41 -1.64 13.61 -2.45
N THR A 42 -2.13 13.01 -1.38
CA THR A 42 -3.46 13.32 -0.82
C THR A 42 -3.46 14.75 -0.28
N SER A 43 -4.60 15.44 -0.39
CA SER A 43 -4.78 16.74 0.26
C SER A 43 -4.58 16.65 1.79
N ASP A 44 -3.82 17.59 2.36
CA ASP A 44 -3.55 17.69 3.81
C ASP A 44 -4.81 17.89 4.68
N ARG A 45 -5.97 18.12 4.05
CA ARG A 45 -7.26 18.25 4.75
C ARG A 45 -7.82 16.92 5.25
N ILE A 46 -7.24 15.80 4.83
CA ILE A 46 -7.68 14.46 5.23
C ILE A 46 -6.97 14.05 6.52
N ASP A 47 -7.77 13.73 7.54
CA ASP A 47 -7.27 13.28 8.83
C ASP A 47 -7.43 11.76 9.00
N ALA A 48 -6.58 11.15 9.83
CA ALA A 48 -6.65 9.72 10.17
C ALA A 48 -8.01 9.35 10.81
N ARG A 49 -8.64 10.27 11.54
CA ARG A 49 -10.00 10.06 12.08
C ARG A 49 -11.02 9.90 10.97
N SER A 50 -11.00 10.79 9.99
CA SER A 50 -11.91 10.76 8.84
C SER A 50 -11.76 9.46 8.05
N LEU A 51 -10.52 9.01 7.87
CA LEU A 51 -10.20 7.75 7.20
C LEU A 51 -10.69 6.54 8.01
N THR A 52 -10.56 6.56 9.34
CA THR A 52 -11.08 5.50 10.21
C THR A 52 -12.60 5.42 10.13
N GLN A 53 -13.29 6.56 10.14
CA GLN A 53 -14.76 6.61 10.02
C GLN A 53 -15.24 6.11 8.67
N MET A 54 -14.55 6.49 7.59
CA MET A 54 -14.83 6.01 6.23
C MET A 54 -14.73 4.47 6.15
N ILE A 55 -13.65 3.88 6.70
CA ILE A 55 -13.50 2.42 6.73
C ILE A 55 -14.62 1.76 7.53
N ARG A 56 -14.98 2.32 8.70
CA ARG A 56 -16.11 1.78 9.50
C ARG A 56 -17.43 1.83 8.75
N SER A 57 -17.70 2.94 8.05
CA SER A 57 -18.88 3.08 7.21
C SER A 57 -18.89 2.05 6.08
N GLY A 58 -17.76 1.85 5.40
CA GLY A 58 -17.65 0.84 4.33
C GLY A 58 -17.81 -0.59 4.84
N VAL A 59 -17.28 -0.91 6.03
CA VAL A 59 -17.48 -2.22 6.67
C VAL A 59 -18.96 -2.41 7.04
N ALA A 60 -19.62 -1.38 7.59
CA ALA A 60 -21.04 -1.45 7.94
C ALA A 60 -21.93 -1.59 6.70
N GLU A 61 -21.58 -0.96 5.58
CA GLU A 61 -22.31 -1.08 4.32
C GLU A 61 -22.20 -2.48 3.71
N LEU A 62 -21.01 -3.09 3.74
CA LEU A 62 -20.77 -4.40 3.11
C LEU A 62 -21.18 -5.58 4.00
N PHE A 63 -20.96 -5.48 5.32
CA PHE A 63 -21.07 -6.60 6.26
C PHE A 63 -22.09 -6.36 7.38
N GLY A 64 -22.78 -5.23 7.36
CA GLY A 64 -23.78 -4.87 8.36
C GLY A 64 -23.20 -4.67 9.77
N ASP A 65 -24.08 -4.80 10.75
CA ASP A 65 -23.76 -4.59 12.17
C ASP A 65 -22.76 -5.62 12.70
N TYR A 66 -22.77 -6.84 12.16
CA TYR A 66 -21.83 -7.89 12.54
C TYR A 66 -20.38 -7.47 12.23
N GLY A 67 -20.09 -7.11 10.98
CA GLY A 67 -18.74 -6.69 10.59
C GLY A 67 -18.31 -5.41 11.33
N SER A 68 -19.24 -4.47 11.49
CA SER A 68 -19.01 -3.23 12.24
C SER A 68 -18.60 -3.52 13.69
N GLY A 69 -19.32 -4.41 14.38
CA GLY A 69 -19.04 -4.80 15.76
C GLY A 69 -17.70 -5.50 15.94
N MET A 70 -17.37 -6.47 15.07
CA MET A 70 -16.12 -7.24 15.17
C MET A 70 -14.88 -6.36 14.93
N VAL A 71 -14.99 -5.38 14.03
CA VAL A 71 -13.87 -4.52 13.64
C VAL A 71 -13.74 -3.29 14.55
N ALA A 72 -14.83 -2.81 15.17
CA ALA A 72 -14.87 -1.55 15.92
C ALA A 72 -13.78 -1.40 17.00
N ALA A 73 -13.54 -2.45 17.78
CA ALA A 73 -12.58 -2.45 18.88
C ALA A 73 -11.11 -2.55 18.42
N SER A 74 -10.86 -3.17 17.27
CA SER A 74 -9.51 -3.52 16.82
C SER A 74 -8.95 -2.59 15.74
N LEU A 75 -9.82 -1.90 15.00
CA LEU A 75 -9.46 -0.99 13.92
C LEU A 75 -8.85 0.31 14.44
N GLN A 76 -7.57 0.52 14.13
CA GLN A 76 -6.85 1.74 14.46
C GLN A 76 -5.85 2.09 13.37
N ILE A 77 -5.84 3.33 12.91
CA ILE A 77 -4.79 3.82 12.01
C ILE A 77 -3.59 4.25 12.86
N LYS A 78 -2.44 3.60 12.62
CA LYS A 78 -1.19 3.88 13.36
C LYS A 78 -0.34 4.95 12.68
N TYR A 79 -0.41 5.00 11.36
CA TYR A 79 0.33 5.95 10.56
C TYR A 79 -0.50 6.33 9.34
N PHE A 80 -0.49 7.61 9.01
CA PHE A 80 -1.03 8.14 7.77
C PHE A 80 -0.16 9.31 7.34
N SER A 81 0.26 9.32 6.09
CA SER A 81 1.00 10.43 5.48
C SER A 81 0.26 10.90 4.23
N PRO A 82 -0.28 12.13 4.22
CA PRO A 82 -0.90 12.71 3.02
C PRO A 82 0.11 12.86 1.87
N ALA A 83 1.35 13.25 2.18
CA ALA A 83 2.40 13.48 1.19
C ALA A 83 2.75 12.25 0.34
N THR A 84 2.65 11.05 0.92
CA THR A 84 2.94 9.78 0.23
C THR A 84 1.70 8.92 0.03
N SER A 85 0.53 9.45 0.41
CA SER A 85 -0.76 8.76 0.28
C SER A 85 -0.76 7.34 0.89
N THR A 86 0.08 7.11 1.91
CA THR A 86 0.34 5.79 2.51
C THR A 86 -0.17 5.73 3.95
N ALA A 87 -0.79 4.61 4.33
CA ALA A 87 -1.33 4.38 5.65
C ALA A 87 -0.92 3.00 6.21
N ILE A 88 -0.77 2.91 7.53
CA ILE A 88 -0.63 1.64 8.26
C ILE A 88 -1.83 1.49 9.19
N ILE A 89 -2.60 0.43 8.97
CA ILE A 89 -3.85 0.15 9.69
C ILE A 89 -3.69 -1.11 10.52
N ARG A 90 -3.99 -1.04 11.81
CA ARG A 90 -4.03 -2.18 12.73
C ARG A 90 -5.45 -2.73 12.78
N VAL A 91 -5.57 -4.05 12.72
CA VAL A 91 -6.82 -4.81 12.87
C VAL A 91 -6.54 -6.10 13.66
N ALA A 92 -7.58 -6.72 14.25
CA ALA A 92 -7.48 -8.08 14.80
C ALA A 92 -7.11 -9.11 13.71
N ARG A 93 -6.41 -10.20 14.09
CA ARG A 93 -6.05 -11.27 13.15
C ARG A 93 -7.27 -11.91 12.48
N ASP A 94 -8.38 -12.03 13.17
CA ASP A 94 -9.48 -12.85 12.66
C ASP A 94 -10.36 -12.06 11.67
N HIS A 95 -10.26 -10.72 11.65
CA HIS A 95 -11.17 -9.83 10.91
C HIS A 95 -10.46 -8.85 9.97
N TYR A 96 -9.15 -9.04 9.68
CA TYR A 96 -8.44 -8.14 8.76
C TYR A 96 -9.00 -8.19 7.33
N ARG A 97 -9.55 -9.34 6.92
CA ARG A 97 -10.15 -9.53 5.59
C ARG A 97 -11.39 -8.65 5.37
N LEU A 98 -12.19 -8.40 6.42
CA LEU A 98 -13.34 -7.49 6.34
C LEU A 98 -12.89 -6.06 6.02
N VAL A 99 -11.84 -5.60 6.72
CA VAL A 99 -11.25 -4.28 6.49
C VAL A 99 -10.61 -4.19 5.12
N TRP A 100 -9.92 -5.25 4.67
CA TRP A 100 -9.38 -5.30 3.32
C TRP A 100 -10.48 -5.15 2.28
N ALA A 101 -11.53 -5.97 2.34
CA ALA A 101 -12.65 -5.87 1.42
C ALA A 101 -13.24 -4.45 1.40
N ALA A 102 -13.51 -3.87 2.56
CA ALA A 102 -14.02 -2.50 2.66
C ALA A 102 -13.10 -1.45 2.01
N LEU A 103 -11.77 -1.59 2.18
CA LEU A 103 -10.81 -0.72 1.49
C LEU A 103 -10.90 -0.88 -0.03
N THR A 104 -10.95 -2.11 -0.54
CA THR A 104 -11.02 -2.39 -1.98
C THR A 104 -12.29 -1.81 -2.63
N PHE A 105 -13.42 -1.81 -1.94
CA PHE A 105 -14.67 -1.23 -2.44
C PHE A 105 -14.78 0.30 -2.23
N THR A 106 -13.85 0.91 -1.48
CA THR A 106 -13.87 2.35 -1.28
C THR A 106 -13.36 3.07 -2.53
N THR A 107 -14.23 3.86 -3.16
CA THR A 107 -13.94 4.57 -4.42
C THR A 107 -13.72 6.07 -4.25
N LYS A 108 -14.03 6.65 -3.09
CA LYS A 108 -13.94 8.10 -2.83
C LYS A 108 -13.35 8.37 -1.47
N LEU A 109 -12.55 9.44 -1.37
CA LEU A 109 -12.09 9.97 -0.09
C LEU A 109 -13.22 10.65 0.68
N PRO A 110 -13.12 10.70 2.02
CA PRO A 110 -14.08 11.41 2.84
C PRO A 110 -14.05 12.92 2.58
N HIS A 111 -15.14 13.59 2.92
CA HIS A 111 -15.23 15.05 2.92
C HIS A 111 -14.12 15.62 3.84
N PRO A 112 -13.34 16.64 3.42
CA PRO A 112 -13.64 17.63 2.37
C PRO A 112 -13.01 17.41 0.99
N ALA A 113 -12.18 16.38 0.79
CA ALA A 113 -11.49 16.22 -0.50
C ALA A 113 -12.41 15.71 -1.62
N ASN A 114 -13.36 14.80 -1.30
CA ASN A 114 -14.32 14.21 -2.24
C ASN A 114 -13.69 13.77 -3.59
N GLN A 115 -12.44 13.32 -3.54
CA GLN A 115 -11.68 12.92 -4.71
C GLN A 115 -11.87 11.42 -4.95
N ALA A 116 -12.01 11.02 -6.22
CA ALA A 116 -12.03 9.62 -6.60
C ALA A 116 -10.65 8.99 -6.36
N CYS A 117 -10.63 7.84 -5.70
CA CYS A 117 -9.40 7.16 -5.35
C CYS A 117 -9.57 5.65 -5.35
N VAL A 118 -8.45 4.95 -5.46
CA VAL A 118 -8.39 3.51 -5.28
C VAL A 118 -7.46 3.20 -4.12
N PHE A 119 -7.98 2.48 -3.11
CA PHE A 119 -7.17 1.98 -2.02
C PHE A 119 -6.54 0.65 -2.42
N GLN A 120 -5.21 0.61 -2.47
CA GLN A 120 -4.44 -0.60 -2.72
C GLN A 120 -3.83 -1.10 -1.41
N VAL A 121 -4.25 -2.29 -0.97
CA VAL A 121 -3.54 -3.01 0.10
C VAL A 121 -2.29 -3.64 -0.49
N VAL A 122 -1.13 -3.20 -0.02
CA VAL A 122 0.18 -3.61 -0.55
C VAL A 122 0.70 -4.84 0.18
N ARG A 123 0.55 -4.86 1.50
CA ARG A 123 1.10 -5.93 2.34
C ARG A 123 0.31 -6.08 3.64
N VAL A 124 0.18 -7.32 4.09
CA VAL A 124 -0.29 -7.66 5.43
C VAL A 124 0.89 -8.17 6.25
N SER A 125 1.07 -7.64 7.45
CA SER A 125 2.18 -7.98 8.35
C SER A 125 1.66 -8.32 9.76
N GLY A 126 2.35 -9.21 10.47
CA GLY A 126 2.03 -9.52 11.87
C GLY A 126 2.56 -8.48 12.88
N THR A 127 3.62 -7.75 12.53
CA THR A 127 4.23 -6.72 13.38
C THR A 127 4.35 -5.41 12.64
N ILE A 128 4.28 -4.30 13.38
CA ILE A 128 4.41 -2.95 12.82
C ILE A 128 5.79 -2.73 12.20
N LYS A 129 6.86 -3.25 12.83
CA LYS A 129 8.24 -3.16 12.33
C LYS A 129 8.37 -3.73 10.91
N LYS A 130 7.71 -4.87 10.64
CA LYS A 130 7.71 -5.44 9.28
C LYS A 130 6.90 -4.62 8.29
N ALA A 131 5.80 -4.00 8.71
CA ALA A 131 5.06 -3.08 7.84
C ALA A 131 5.90 -1.82 7.51
N GLU A 132 6.65 -1.29 8.48
CA GLU A 132 7.55 -0.15 8.29
C GLU A 132 8.73 -0.48 7.36
N GLU A 133 9.40 -1.62 7.58
CA GLU A 133 10.47 -2.10 6.71
C GLU A 133 10.00 -2.25 5.25
N GLU A 134 8.78 -2.79 5.04
CA GLU A 134 8.17 -2.92 3.72
C GLU A 134 7.82 -1.55 3.10
N ALA A 135 7.29 -0.62 3.88
CA ALA A 135 6.99 0.74 3.43
C ALA A 135 8.27 1.46 2.96
N ILE A 136 9.34 1.38 3.73
CA ILE A 136 10.64 1.97 3.39
C ILE A 136 11.21 1.31 2.14
N ARG A 137 11.21 -0.03 2.06
CA ARG A 137 11.70 -0.77 0.88
C ARG A 137 10.95 -0.36 -0.39
N ARG A 138 9.63 -0.19 -0.31
CA ARG A 138 8.81 0.22 -1.44
C ARG A 138 9.05 1.68 -1.83
N ALA A 139 9.17 2.58 -0.86
CA ALA A 139 9.51 3.99 -1.13
C ALA A 139 10.88 4.13 -1.80
N GLN A 140 11.89 3.38 -1.36
CA GLN A 140 13.20 3.36 -2.01
C GLN A 140 13.12 2.82 -3.45
N ARG A 141 12.28 1.81 -3.68
CA ARG A 141 12.05 1.25 -5.02
C ARG A 141 11.36 2.26 -5.94
N SER A 142 10.34 2.97 -5.48
CA SER A 142 9.64 3.98 -6.28
C SER A 142 10.54 5.16 -6.60
N ILE A 143 11.35 5.63 -5.65
CA ILE A 143 12.35 6.69 -5.89
C ILE A 143 13.36 6.25 -6.96
N ARG A 144 13.91 5.03 -6.87
CA ARG A 144 14.85 4.51 -7.87
C ARG A 144 14.23 4.40 -9.26
N GLN A 145 12.96 4.01 -9.35
CA GLN A 145 12.22 3.97 -10.61
C GLN A 145 12.00 5.37 -11.18
N ALA A 146 11.60 6.33 -10.34
CA ALA A 146 11.42 7.72 -10.75
C ALA A 146 12.74 8.37 -11.21
N GLN A 147 13.88 8.08 -10.55
CA GLN A 147 15.21 8.56 -10.95
C GLN A 147 15.62 8.03 -12.33
N ARG A 148 15.31 6.76 -12.64
CA ARG A 148 15.58 6.18 -13.96
C ARG A 148 14.76 6.85 -15.07
N GLN A 149 13.51 7.19 -14.79
CA GLN A 149 12.59 7.80 -15.77
C GLN A 149 12.83 9.31 -15.94
N GLY A 150 13.17 10.02 -14.86
CA GLY A 150 13.35 11.47 -14.86
C GLY A 150 14.71 11.99 -15.34
N GLY A 151 15.64 11.10 -15.73
CA GLY A 151 16.96 11.50 -16.25
C GLY A 151 17.80 12.34 -15.27
N LEU A 152 17.38 12.47 -14.01
CA LEU A 152 18.06 13.27 -13.01
C LEU A 152 19.30 12.49 -12.57
N LYS A 153 20.41 12.72 -13.30
CA LYS A 153 21.75 12.39 -12.84
C LYS A 153 21.99 13.18 -11.55
N SER A 154 21.66 12.59 -10.41
CA SER A 154 22.09 13.14 -9.14
C SER A 154 23.61 12.99 -9.08
N ALA A 155 24.29 14.11 -9.33
CA ALA A 155 25.67 14.33 -8.96
C ALA A 155 25.77 14.24 -7.43
N THR A 156 26.11 13.06 -6.94
CA THR A 156 26.82 12.89 -5.68
C THR A 156 27.73 11.69 -5.86
N PRO A 157 29.06 11.87 -5.97
CA PRO A 157 29.96 10.75 -5.90
C PRO A 157 29.98 10.28 -4.45
N ALA A 158 29.42 9.10 -4.17
CA ALA A 158 29.79 8.39 -2.96
C ALA A 158 31.26 7.95 -3.13
N PRO A 159 32.17 8.33 -2.22
CA PRO A 159 33.57 7.95 -2.31
C PRO A 159 33.74 6.54 -1.77
N ASP A 160 33.39 5.51 -2.54
CA ASP A 160 33.74 4.10 -2.24
C ASP A 160 33.73 3.19 -3.49
N ALA A 161 33.86 3.77 -4.68
CA ALA A 161 33.88 3.03 -5.95
C ALA A 161 35.30 2.79 -6.50
N ALA A 162 36.24 2.36 -5.64
CA ALA A 162 37.62 2.08 -6.04
C ALA A 162 38.10 0.67 -5.69
N VAL A 163 37.24 -0.33 -5.45
CA VAL A 163 37.69 -1.74 -5.37
C VAL A 163 36.59 -2.73 -5.80
N ALA A 164 36.08 -2.66 -7.03
CA ALA A 164 35.32 -3.79 -7.61
C ALA A 164 35.14 -3.68 -9.14
N ALA A 165 36.13 -3.17 -9.87
CA ALA A 165 36.20 -3.41 -11.30
C ALA A 165 36.77 -4.83 -11.50
N THR A 166 35.92 -5.85 -11.53
CA THR A 166 36.05 -7.10 -12.32
C THR A 166 34.92 -8.05 -11.92
N ARG A 167 33.83 -8.10 -12.71
CA ARG A 167 33.04 -9.30 -13.03
C ARG A 167 31.85 -8.93 -13.92
N THR A 168 32.11 -9.01 -15.23
CA THR A 168 31.26 -9.62 -16.27
C THR A 168 29.74 -9.49 -16.17
N SER A 169 29.19 -8.70 -17.10
CA SER A 169 28.00 -8.95 -17.93
C SER A 169 26.83 -9.74 -17.29
N VAL A 170 25.81 -9.02 -16.85
CA VAL A 170 24.44 -9.54 -16.71
C VAL A 170 23.51 -8.61 -17.48
N ASP A 171 23.32 -8.97 -18.74
CA ASP A 171 22.27 -8.40 -19.58
C ASP A 171 20.92 -9.03 -19.22
N ALA A 172 19.90 -8.19 -19.35
CA ALA A 172 18.47 -8.45 -19.45
C ALA A 172 17.97 -9.90 -19.28
N MET A 173 17.25 -10.16 -18.18
CA MET A 173 15.99 -10.89 -18.26
C MET A 173 14.94 -10.22 -17.37
N ASP A 174 13.94 -9.69 -18.06
CA ASP A 174 12.62 -9.35 -17.57
C ASP A 174 12.07 -10.55 -16.79
N VAL A 175 11.71 -10.34 -15.52
CA VAL A 175 10.96 -11.34 -14.75
C VAL A 175 9.53 -10.85 -14.72
N ASP A 176 8.81 -11.29 -15.74
CA ASP A 176 7.36 -11.33 -15.84
C ASP A 176 6.70 -11.71 -14.49
N ASP A 177 5.63 -10.98 -14.20
CA ASP A 177 4.38 -11.45 -13.60
C ASP A 177 4.43 -12.43 -12.42
N ARG A 178 4.85 -11.92 -11.26
CA ARG A 178 4.42 -12.49 -9.95
C ARG A 178 3.20 -11.80 -9.35
N PHE A 179 2.33 -11.23 -10.18
CA PHE A 179 0.98 -10.81 -9.77
C PHE A 179 -0.02 -11.98 -9.73
N ALA A 180 0.41 -13.23 -10.02
CA ALA A 180 -0.46 -14.40 -10.09
C ALA A 180 -0.39 -15.35 -8.87
N HIS A 181 0.41 -15.07 -7.84
CA HIS A 181 0.32 -15.85 -6.60
C HIS A 181 -0.69 -15.20 -5.67
N GLY A 182 -1.88 -15.82 -5.63
CA GLY A 182 -2.80 -15.70 -4.52
C GLY A 182 -2.03 -15.83 -3.21
N ILE A 183 -2.46 -15.05 -2.23
CA ILE A 183 -1.94 -15.15 -0.86
C ILE A 183 -2.43 -16.49 -0.35
N ASP A 184 -1.60 -17.52 -0.51
CA ASP A 184 -1.80 -18.82 0.11
C ASP A 184 -1.62 -18.62 1.62
N ASP A 185 -2.74 -18.59 2.33
CA ASP A 185 -2.81 -18.76 3.77
C ASP A 185 -2.42 -20.22 4.06
N ALA A 186 -1.13 -20.45 4.31
CA ALA A 186 -0.63 -21.69 4.89
C ALA A 186 -0.99 -21.75 6.38
N ASP A 187 -2.28 -21.86 6.68
CA ASP A 187 -2.80 -22.37 7.95
C ASP A 187 -3.55 -23.68 7.57
N GLU A 188 -2.79 -24.75 7.28
CA GLU A 188 -3.33 -26.10 7.10
C GLU A 188 -3.32 -26.76 8.50
N ASP A 189 -4.50 -26.79 9.12
CA ASP A 189 -4.75 -27.53 10.36
C ASP A 189 -4.70 -29.03 10.04
N GLY A 190 -3.52 -29.64 10.25
CA GLY A 190 -3.35 -31.08 10.27
C GLY A 190 -3.65 -31.63 11.65
N ASP A 191 -4.92 -31.92 11.91
CA ASP A 191 -5.32 -32.89 12.95
C ASP A 191 -4.90 -34.28 12.45
N GLU A 192 -3.68 -34.70 12.79
CA GLU A 192 -3.29 -36.11 12.73
C GLU A 192 -3.57 -36.73 14.11
N ASP A 193 -4.78 -37.26 14.26
CA ASP A 193 -5.08 -38.35 15.20
C ASP A 193 -4.53 -39.64 14.58
N GLU A 194 -3.51 -40.25 15.22
CA GLU A 194 -3.03 -41.66 15.17
C GLU A 194 -1.60 -41.64 15.79
N ASP A 195 -1.17 -42.38 16.82
CA ASP A 195 -1.56 -43.69 17.37
C ASP A 195 -1.01 -43.88 18.81
N ASP A 196 -1.54 -44.94 19.47
CA ASP A 196 -1.13 -45.69 20.69
C ASP A 196 -1.62 -45.24 22.10
#